data_AF-A0A936RPQ0-F1
#
_entry.id   AF-A0A936RPQ0-F1
#
_cell.length_a   1.000
_cell.length_b   1.000
_cell.length_c   1.000
_cell.angle_alpha   90.00
_cell.angle_beta   90.00
_cell.angle_gamma   90.00
#
_symmetry.space_group_name_H-M   'P 1'
#
loop_
_entity.id
_entity.type
_entity.pdbx_description
1 polymer ?
#
loop_
_entity_poly.entity_id
_entity_poly.type
_entity_poly.pdbx_seq_one_letter_code
_entity_poly.pdbx_strand_id
1 'polypeptide(L)' 'MMLVGEDLHLARVLELLLPVEGQLGRKINPTCYTPAEFERRRAEPDSFVNRVLAQPVLPLIGDAHESARAG' A
#
# COMPACT_ATOMS: atom_id res chain seq x y z
N MET A 1 -1.65 -6.00 3.08
CA MET A 1 -1.97 -4.89 2.15
C MET A 1 -1.05 -3.74 2.46
N MET A 2 -0.61 -2.95 1.48
CA MET A 2 0.28 -1.80 1.69
C MET A 2 -0.43 -0.52 1.23
N LEU A 3 -0.39 0.52 2.06
CA LEU A 3 -0.94 1.84 1.77
C LEU A 3 0.18 2.86 1.88
N VAL A 4 0.27 3.76 0.91
CA VAL A 4 1.27 4.84 0.89
C VAL A 4 0.55 6.16 0.71
N GLY A 5 0.80 7.13 1.60
CA GLY A 5 0.11 8.42 1.58
C GLY A 5 0.49 9.29 2.76
N GLU A 6 0.21 10.60 2.64
CA GLU A 6 0.39 11.55 3.73
C GLU A 6 -0.75 11.39 4.76
N ASP A 7 -0.45 11.67 6.03
CA ASP A 7 -1.40 11.63 7.16
C ASP A 7 -2.22 10.34 7.29
N LEU A 8 -1.67 9.20 6.87
CA LEU A 8 -2.28 7.88 7.03
C LEU A 8 -2.19 7.39 8.48
N HIS A 9 -3.27 7.60 9.24
CA HIS A 9 -3.42 7.04 10.57
C HIS A 9 -3.97 5.61 10.52
N LEU A 10 -3.17 4.63 10.97
CA LEU A 10 -3.53 3.22 10.97
C LEU A 10 -4.88 2.95 11.64
N ALA A 11 -5.17 3.60 12.77
CA ALA A 11 -6.46 3.45 13.48
C ALA A 11 -7.64 3.84 12.59
N ARG A 12 -7.53 4.98 11.88
CA ARG A 12 -8.58 5.45 10.97
C ARG A 12 -8.76 4.52 9.77
N VAL A 13 -7.68 3.99 9.24
CA VAL A 13 -7.73 3.00 8.15
C VAL A 13 -8.45 1.74 8.63
N LEU A 14 -8.10 1.21 9.80
CA LEU A 14 -8.74 0.01 10.35
C LEU A 14 -10.24 0.21 10.58
N GLU A 15 -10.67 1.37 11.09
CA GLU A 15 -12.09 1.71 11.23
C GLU A 15 -12.84 1.61 9.90
N LEU A 16 -12.25 2.11 8.81
CA LEU A 16 -12.84 2.06 7.47
C LEU A 16 -12.84 0.64 6.89
N LEU A 17 -11.90 -0.22 7.30
CA LEU A 17 -11.78 -1.58 6.81
C LEU A 17 -12.71 -2.57 7.53
N LEU A 18 -13.10 -2.31 8.79
CA LEU A 18 -14.01 -3.18 9.56
C LEU A 18 -15.25 -3.67 8.78
N PRO A 19 -16.06 -2.81 8.14
CA PRO A 19 -17.23 -3.28 7.38
C PRO A 19 -16.85 -4.12 6.15
N VAL A 20 -15.66 -3.90 5.60
CA VAL A 20 -15.12 -4.66 4.44
C VAL A 20 -14.62 -6.03 4.89
N GLU A 21 -13.94 -6.12 6.04
CA GLU A 21 -13.51 -7.39 6.64
C GLU A 21 -14.70 -8.32 6.89
N GLY A 22 -15.82 -7.77 7.38
CA GLY A 22 -17.06 -8.51 7.59
C GLY A 22 -17.63 -9.10 6.29
N GLN A 23 -17.57 -8.35 5.19
CA GLN A 23 -18.03 -8.81 3.87
C GLN A 23 -17.08 -9.85 3.25
N LEU A 24 -15.77 -9.66 3.43
CA LEU A 24 -14.75 -10.56 2.89
C LEU A 24 -14.57 -11.84 3.72
N GLY A 25 -15.10 -11.88 4.94
CA GLY A 25 -14.94 -13.00 5.87
C GLY A 25 -13.48 -13.24 6.31
N ARG A 26 -12.62 -12.21 6.19
CA ARG A 26 -11.21 -12.29 6.57
C ARG A 26 -10.71 -10.96 7.10
N LYS A 27 -9.71 -11.01 7.98
CA LYS A 27 -8.99 -9.81 8.45
C LYS A 27 -8.11 -9.23 7.35
N ILE A 28 -8.06 -7.92 7.28
CA ILE A 28 -7.17 -7.13 6.43
C ILE A 28 -6.16 -6.46 7.35
N ASN A 29 -4.89 -6.82 7.19
CA ASN A 29 -3.79 -6.16 7.89
C ASN A 29 -3.12 -5.17 6.93
N PRO A 30 -3.47 -3.87 6.97
CA PRO A 30 -2.77 -2.83 6.25
C PRO A 30 -1.45 -2.49 6.93
N THR A 31 -0.43 -2.20 6.13
CA THR A 31 0.76 -1.49 6.55
C THR A 31 0.74 -0.12 5.89
N CYS A 32 0.84 0.93 6.70
CA CYS A 32 0.82 2.31 6.21
C CYS A 32 2.26 2.85 6.18
N TYR A 33 2.60 3.54 5.10
CA TYR A 33 3.85 4.26 4.94
C TYR A 33 3.55 5.69 4.49
N THR A 34 4.33 6.64 4.99
CA THR A 34 4.46 7.93 4.31
C THR A 34 5.23 7.76 3.00
N PRO A 35 5.09 8.68 2.03
CA PRO A 35 5.90 8.65 0.81
C PRO A 35 7.41 8.61 1.10
N ALA A 36 7.88 9.38 2.09
CA ALA A 36 9.28 9.41 2.50
C ALA A 36 9.76 8.06 3.08
N GLU A 37 8.94 7.42 3.91
CA GLU A 37 9.26 6.08 4.43
C GLU A 37 9.27 5.03 3.33
N PHE A 38 8.31 5.09 2.41
CA PHE A 38 8.25 4.18 1.28
C PHE A 38 9.52 4.27 0.43
N GLU A 39 9.95 5.47 0.07
CA GLU A 39 11.21 5.70 -0.66
C GLU A 39 12.43 5.19 0.08
N ARG A 40 12.53 5.45 1.39
CA ARG A 40 13.61 4.93 2.23
C ARG A 40 13.63 3.39 2.22
N ARG A 41 12.46 2.76 2.39
CA ARG A 41 12.32 1.29 2.38
C ARG A 41 12.61 0.70 1.01
N ARG A 42 12.29 1.41 -0.08
CA ARG A 42 12.63 0.98 -1.44
C ARG A 42 14.15 0.92 -1.65
N ALA A 43 14.89 1.83 -1.02
CA ALA A 43 16.36 1.81 -1.05
C ALA A 43 16.99 0.73 -0.15
N GLU A 44 16.27 0.20 0.84
CA GLU A 44 16.73 -0.89 1.72
C GLU A 44 16.61 -2.26 1.00
N PRO A 45 17.74 -2.99 0.78
CA PRO A 45 17.69 -4.37 0.30
C PRO A 45 16.83 -5.23 1.24
N ASP A 46 16.05 -6.16 0.69
CA ASP A 46 15.17 -7.08 1.45
C ASP A 46 14.06 -6.43 2.28
N SER A 47 13.70 -5.18 2.01
CA SER A 47 12.53 -4.56 2.63
C SER A 47 11.22 -5.24 2.19
N PHE A 48 10.18 -5.13 3.02
CA PHE A 48 8.83 -5.56 2.64
C PHE A 48 8.37 -4.88 1.35
N VAL A 49 8.68 -3.60 1.19
CA VAL A 49 8.39 -2.82 -0.03
C VAL A 49 9.00 -3.50 -1.25
N ASN A 50 10.28 -3.86 -1.20
CA ASN A 50 10.95 -4.51 -2.33
C ASN A 50 10.39 -5.90 -2.64
N ARG A 51 10.01 -6.68 -1.61
CA ARG A 51 9.31 -7.96 -1.83
C ARG A 51 7.92 -7.80 -2.45
N VAL A 52 7.20 -6.72 -2.14
CA VAL A 52 5.91 -6.42 -2.75
C VAL A 52 6.10 -5.99 -4.21
N LEU A 53 7.05 -5.11 -4.48
CA LEU A 53 7.35 -4.60 -5.83
C LEU A 53 7.96 -5.65 -6.76
N ALA A 54 8.62 -6.68 -6.22
CA ALA A 54 9.16 -7.79 -7.00
C ALA A 54 8.08 -8.78 -7.49
N GLN A 55 6.86 -8.71 -6.93
CA GLN A 55 5.75 -9.57 -7.37
C GLN A 55 5.12 -9.02 -8.66
N PRO A 56 4.61 -9.89 -9.54
CA PRO A 56 3.87 -9.46 -10.71
C PRO A 56 2.69 -8.54 -10.33
N VAL A 57 2.64 -7.35 -10.92
CA VAL A 57 1.58 -6.38 -10.66
C VAL A 57 0.43 -6.61 -11.63
N LEU A 58 -0.77 -6.88 -11.10
CA LEU A 58 -2.01 -6.86 -11.86
C LEU A 58 -2.73 -5.51 -11.60
N PRO A 59 -2.83 -4.61 -12.59
CA PRO A 59 -3.57 -3.36 -12.40
C PRO A 59 -5.06 -3.67 -12.26
N LEU A 60 -5.64 -3.35 -11.10
CA LEU A 60 -7.06 -3.57 -10.80
C LEU A 60 -7.92 -2.32 -11.07
N ILE A 61 -7.36 -1.12 -10.87
CA ILE A 61 -8.02 0.18 -11.06
C ILE A 61 -6.97 1.19 -11.54
N GLY A 62 -7.24 1.90 -12.64
CA GLY A 62 -6.30 2.86 -13.26
C GLY A 62 -5.12 2.20 -13.98
N ASP A 63 -4.34 3.00 -14.73
CA ASP A 63 -3.06 2.55 -15.28
C ASP A 63 -1.97 2.68 -14.20
N ALA A 64 -1.33 1.56 -13.86
CA ALA A 64 -0.26 1.53 -12.85
C ALA A 64 0.92 2.46 -13.18
N HIS A 65 1.06 2.86 -14.46
CA HIS A 65 2.13 3.72 -14.95
C HIS A 65 1.71 5.18 -15.17
N GLU A 66 0.48 5.59 -14.84
CA GLU A 66 0.02 6.97 -15.07
C GLU A 66 0.84 8.01 -14.26
N SER A 67 1.37 7.61 -13.09
CA SER A 67 2.22 8.47 -12.25
C SER A 67 3.66 8.65 -12.79
N ALA A 68 4.08 7.91 -13.82
CA ALA A 68 5.42 8.00 -14.40
C ALA A 68 5.52 8.93 -15.62
N ARG A 69 4.41 9.58 -16.03
CA ARG A 69 4.37 10.50 -17.20
C ARG A 69 4.16 11.97 -16.87
N ALA A 70 4.35 12.38 -15.61
CA ALA A 70 4.45 13.79 -15.24
C ALA A 70 5.92 14.14 -14.97
N GLY A 71 6.67 14.47 -16.03
CA GLY A 71 8.06 14.93 -15.97
C GLY A 71 8.85 14.63 -17.22
#